data_AF-A0A1W4WUD1-F1
#
_entry.id   AF-A0A1W4WUD1-F1
#
_cell.length_a   1.000
_cell.length_b   1.000
_cell.length_c   1.000
_cell.angle_alpha   90.00
_cell.angle_beta   90.00
_cell.angle_gamma   90.00
#
_symmetry.space_group_name_H-M   'P 1'
#
loop_
_entity.id
_entity.type
_entity.pdbx_description
1 polymer ?
#
loop_
_entity_poly.entity_id
_entity_poly.type
_entity_poly.pdbx_seq_one_letter_code
_entity_poly.pdbx_strand_id
1 'polypeptide(L)'
;MSSCPAPPPALKDLPKVAGDLKSELEGFKTDSLKNAPTQEKIILPSAEDLAQERTHNALIAGVENFNFSVLKRTDTKEKIVLPNAQDVAAEKKEKALIAGIEKFDHNKLKHTETQEKNPLPDKEVVQQEKTHQRLLDGVEHFDKTTMKHTTTTEKVVLPGSEVIQLEKGQKQLLSGIENFDSTKLKHAETLEKNSLPTKETIDKEKSA
;
A
#
# COMPACT_ATOMS: atom_id res chain seq x y z
N MET A 1 -6.41 -57.41 -1.58
CA MET A 1 -5.52 -58.59 -1.52
C MET A 1 -4.14 -58.07 -1.13
N SER A 2 -3.71 -58.35 0.11
CA SER A 2 -2.42 -57.90 0.65
C SER A 2 -1.27 -58.54 -0.14
N SER A 3 -0.37 -57.70 -0.65
CA SER A 3 0.92 -58.13 -1.18
C SER A 3 1.80 -58.64 -0.04
N CYS A 4 2.12 -59.94 -0.05
CA CYS A 4 3.06 -60.52 0.90
C CYS A 4 4.46 -59.88 0.76
N PRO A 5 5.13 -59.55 1.89
CA PRO A 5 6.52 -59.08 1.89
C PRO A 5 7.48 -60.18 1.43
N ALA A 6 8.53 -59.81 0.69
CA ALA A 6 9.57 -60.72 0.25
C ALA A 6 10.28 -61.40 1.44
N PRO A 7 10.61 -62.70 1.33
CA PRO A 7 11.30 -63.43 2.40
C PRO A 7 12.69 -62.84 2.68
N PRO A 8 13.15 -62.85 3.94
CA PRO A 8 14.48 -62.36 4.30
C PRO A 8 15.58 -63.14 3.54
N PRO A 9 16.68 -62.48 3.12
CA PRO A 9 17.74 -63.13 2.36
C PRO A 9 18.32 -64.32 3.12
N ALA A 10 18.60 -65.41 2.41
CA ALA A 10 19.17 -66.60 3.02
C ALA A 10 20.62 -66.33 3.45
N LEU A 11 21.13 -67.07 4.46
CA LEU A 11 22.50 -66.90 5.00
C LEU A 11 23.61 -66.90 3.93
N LYS A 12 23.38 -67.57 2.79
CA LYS A 12 24.31 -67.62 1.65
C LYS A 12 24.39 -66.31 0.84
N ASP A 13 23.36 -65.46 0.96
CA ASP A 13 23.19 -64.22 0.21
C ASP A 13 23.63 -63.00 1.02
N LEU A 14 24.04 -63.18 2.29
CA LEU A 14 24.64 -62.13 3.10
C LEU A 14 26.13 -61.96 2.73
N PRO A 15 26.63 -60.71 2.63
CA PRO A 15 28.05 -60.46 2.39
C PRO A 15 28.89 -61.13 3.49
N LYS A 16 29.78 -62.04 3.09
CA LYS A 16 30.71 -62.69 4.03
C LYS A 16 31.69 -61.64 4.53
N VAL A 17 31.84 -61.54 5.85
CA VAL A 17 32.85 -60.71 6.50
C VAL A 17 34.21 -61.07 5.92
N ALA A 18 34.97 -60.07 5.46
CA ALA A 18 36.31 -60.28 4.94
C ALA A 18 37.16 -61.06 5.97
N GLY A 19 37.92 -62.06 5.52
CA GLY A 19 38.66 -62.96 6.41
C GLY A 19 39.59 -62.24 7.39
N ASP A 20 40.16 -61.12 6.93
CA ASP A 20 41.03 -60.27 7.73
C ASP A 20 40.26 -59.63 8.91
N LEU A 21 39.04 -59.14 8.67
CA LEU A 21 38.19 -58.54 9.70
C LEU A 21 37.68 -59.59 10.70
N LYS A 22 37.38 -60.80 10.24
CA LYS A 22 37.00 -61.92 11.12
C LYS A 22 38.14 -62.26 12.08
N SER A 23 39.37 -62.30 11.57
CA SER A 23 40.56 -62.60 12.36
C SER A 23 40.89 -61.48 13.37
N GLU A 24 40.70 -60.22 12.96
CA GLU A 24 40.87 -59.06 13.83
C GLU A 24 39.83 -59.00 14.96
N LEU A 25 38.57 -59.34 14.67
CA LEU A 25 37.50 -59.44 15.67
C LEU A 25 37.72 -60.62 16.64
N GLU A 26 38.15 -61.79 16.14
CA GLU A 26 38.44 -62.97 16.96
C GLU A 26 39.68 -62.76 17.84
N GLY A 27 40.66 -61.99 17.36
CA GLY A 27 41.87 -61.62 18.11
C GLY A 27 41.74 -60.33 18.93
N PHE A 28 40.60 -59.64 18.88
CA PHE A 28 40.41 -58.35 19.52
C PHE A 28 40.48 -58.49 21.04
N LYS A 29 41.52 -57.93 21.66
CA LYS A 29 41.65 -57.86 23.11
C LYS A 29 40.76 -56.74 23.64
N THR A 30 39.69 -57.10 24.33
CA THR A 30 38.78 -56.16 24.99
C THR A 30 39.49 -55.26 26.00
N ASP A 31 40.64 -55.69 26.51
CA ASP A 31 41.50 -54.93 27.43
C ASP A 31 42.11 -53.67 26.77
N SER A 32 42.09 -53.61 25.43
CA SER A 32 42.56 -52.45 24.66
C SER A 32 41.53 -51.32 24.60
N LEU A 33 40.28 -51.58 25.03
CA LEU A 33 39.26 -50.55 25.15
C LEU A 33 39.58 -49.66 26.35
N LYS A 34 39.56 -48.34 26.13
CA LYS A 34 39.74 -47.38 27.22
C LYS A 34 38.57 -47.51 28.20
N ASN A 35 38.88 -47.74 29.48
CA ASN A 35 37.87 -47.70 30.54
C ASN A 35 37.24 -46.31 30.59
N ALA A 36 35.92 -46.23 30.43
CA ALA A 36 35.15 -45.01 30.64
C ALA A 36 34.59 -45.01 32.07
N PRO A 37 34.91 -44.01 32.92
CA PRO A 37 34.37 -43.97 34.28
C PRO A 37 32.86 -43.67 34.22
N THR A 38 32.04 -44.64 34.59
CA THR A 38 30.60 -44.43 34.83
C THR A 38 30.40 -43.83 36.22
N GLN A 39 29.94 -42.59 36.31
CA GLN A 39 29.54 -41.98 37.58
C GLN A 39 28.03 -42.15 37.79
N GLU A 40 27.64 -42.92 38.81
CA GLU A 40 26.26 -43.00 39.27
C GLU A 40 25.93 -41.71 40.06
N LYS A 41 25.07 -40.86 39.49
CA LYS A 41 24.64 -39.62 40.18
C LYS A 41 23.55 -39.93 41.20
N ILE A 42 23.93 -40.44 42.37
CA ILE A 42 23.04 -40.48 43.53
C ILE A 42 23.06 -39.09 44.18
N ILE A 43 22.15 -38.21 43.76
CA ILE A 43 21.98 -36.90 44.36
C ILE A 43 21.01 -37.05 45.53
N LEU A 44 21.45 -36.70 46.74
CA LEU A 44 20.60 -36.66 47.92
C LEU A 44 19.59 -35.51 47.78
N PRO A 45 18.34 -35.65 48.32
CA PRO A 45 17.38 -34.56 48.35
C PRO A 45 18.00 -33.31 48.97
N SER A 46 17.77 -32.16 48.33
CA SER A 46 18.27 -30.88 48.81
C SER A 46 17.48 -30.43 50.05
N ALA A 47 18.03 -29.46 50.78
CA ALA A 47 17.33 -28.83 51.89
C ALA A 47 16.02 -28.15 51.44
N GLU A 48 15.98 -27.66 50.20
CA GLU A 48 14.78 -27.07 49.59
C GLU A 48 13.72 -28.13 49.32
N ASP A 49 14.11 -29.30 48.78
CA ASP A 49 13.17 -30.41 48.52
C ASP A 49 12.48 -30.88 49.82
N LEU A 50 13.25 -31.01 50.90
CA LEU A 50 12.71 -31.37 52.21
C LEU A 50 11.81 -30.28 52.81
N ALA A 51 12.12 -29.01 52.55
CA ALA A 51 11.28 -27.90 53.01
C ALA A 51 9.94 -27.89 52.27
N GLN A 52 9.94 -28.09 50.95
CA GLN A 52 8.74 -28.19 50.14
C GLN A 52 7.90 -29.41 50.51
N GLU A 53 8.52 -30.56 50.77
CA GLU A 53 7.81 -31.75 51.23
C GLU A 53 7.12 -31.51 52.59
N ARG A 54 7.80 -30.85 53.52
CA ARG A 54 7.21 -30.50 54.82
C ARG A 54 6.02 -29.55 54.70
N THR A 55 6.11 -28.53 53.85
CA THR A 55 5.00 -27.59 53.65
C THR A 55 3.81 -28.28 53.01
N HIS A 56 4.05 -29.12 51.99
CA HIS A 56 3.02 -29.93 51.35
C HIS A 56 2.32 -30.87 52.33
N ASN A 57 3.10 -31.60 53.14
CA ASN A 57 2.56 -32.52 54.14
C ASN A 57 1.77 -31.78 55.24
N ALA A 58 2.23 -30.59 55.64
CA ALA A 58 1.50 -29.76 56.60
C ALA A 58 0.15 -29.26 56.05
N LEU A 59 0.11 -28.89 54.76
CA LEU A 59 -1.12 -28.51 54.07
C LEU A 59 -2.12 -29.67 53.99
N ILE A 60 -1.65 -30.87 53.61
CA ILE A 60 -2.49 -32.06 53.56
C ILE A 60 -3.05 -32.37 54.95
N ALA A 61 -2.19 -32.44 55.98
CA ALA A 61 -2.63 -32.68 57.35
C ALA A 61 -3.62 -31.61 57.84
N GLY A 62 -3.42 -30.34 57.45
CA GLY A 62 -4.35 -29.26 57.77
C GLY A 62 -5.73 -29.44 57.15
N VAL A 63 -5.81 -29.96 55.92
CA VAL A 63 -7.06 -30.26 55.22
C VAL A 63 -7.72 -31.52 55.79
N GLU A 64 -6.95 -32.58 56.03
CA GLU A 64 -7.45 -33.84 56.61
C GLU A 64 -8.05 -33.62 58.01
N ASN A 65 -7.40 -32.80 58.83
CA ASN A 65 -7.84 -32.49 60.18
C ASN A 65 -8.74 -31.25 60.24
N PHE A 66 -9.18 -30.72 59.09
CA PHE A 66 -10.03 -29.53 59.06
C PHE A 66 -11.39 -29.80 59.67
N ASN A 67 -11.73 -29.06 60.74
CA ASN A 67 -13.02 -29.19 61.39
C ASN A 67 -14.09 -28.42 60.60
N PHE A 68 -14.92 -29.11 59.83
CA PHE A 68 -16.00 -28.47 59.08
C PHE A 68 -17.07 -27.80 59.98
N SER A 69 -17.13 -28.12 61.26
CA SER A 69 -18.14 -27.59 62.20
C SER A 69 -17.95 -26.09 62.51
N VAL A 70 -16.76 -25.54 62.25
CA VAL A 70 -16.53 -24.08 62.38
C VAL A 70 -17.01 -23.28 61.17
N LEU A 71 -17.32 -23.93 60.04
CA LEU A 71 -17.92 -23.25 58.90
C LEU A 71 -19.35 -22.83 59.25
N LYS A 72 -19.66 -21.54 59.03
CA LYS A 72 -21.03 -21.06 59.09
C LYS A 72 -21.83 -21.68 57.96
N ARG A 73 -23.05 -22.14 58.26
CA ARG A 73 -23.96 -22.65 57.24
C ARG A 73 -24.37 -21.51 56.32
N THR A 74 -24.13 -21.67 55.03
CA THR A 74 -24.53 -20.70 54.00
C THR A 74 -25.65 -21.33 53.19
N ASP A 75 -26.85 -20.74 53.23
CA ASP A 75 -27.96 -21.17 52.39
C ASP A 75 -27.78 -20.63 50.98
N THR A 76 -27.45 -21.51 50.03
CA THR A 76 -27.43 -21.19 48.61
C THR A 76 -28.87 -21.14 48.08
N LYS A 77 -29.38 -19.95 47.75
CA LYS A 77 -30.68 -19.80 47.07
C LYS A 77 -30.48 -19.96 45.56
N GLU A 78 -30.83 -21.12 45.02
CA GLU A 78 -30.93 -21.32 43.58
C GLU A 78 -32.15 -20.57 43.06
N LYS A 79 -31.93 -19.56 42.21
CA LYS A 79 -33.01 -18.74 41.66
C LYS A 79 -33.57 -19.41 40.40
N ILE A 80 -34.39 -20.44 40.57
CA ILE A 80 -35.18 -21.01 39.48
C ILE A 80 -36.31 -20.01 39.17
N VAL A 81 -36.12 -19.17 38.14
CA VAL A 81 -37.16 -18.26 37.66
C VAL A 81 -38.03 -19.03 36.68
N LEU A 82 -39.32 -19.18 37.01
CA LEU A 82 -40.31 -19.73 36.10
C LEU A 82 -40.52 -18.76 34.92
N PRO A 83 -40.76 -19.26 33.69
CA PRO A 83 -41.12 -18.43 32.56
C PRO A 83 -42.29 -17.51 32.93
N ASN A 84 -42.13 -16.23 32.64
CA ASN A 84 -43.15 -15.23 32.93
C ASN A 84 -44.22 -15.21 31.81
N ALA A 85 -45.29 -14.45 32.01
CA ALA A 85 -46.38 -14.38 31.03
C ALA A 85 -45.96 -13.82 29.66
N GLN A 86 -44.92 -12.98 29.58
CA GLN A 86 -44.36 -12.52 28.31
C GLN A 86 -43.64 -13.64 27.57
N ASP A 87 -42.84 -14.45 28.28
CA ASP A 87 -42.09 -15.56 27.70
C ASP A 87 -43.04 -16.57 27.03
N VAL A 88 -44.12 -16.94 27.73
CA VAL A 88 -45.15 -17.86 27.21
C VAL A 88 -45.92 -17.24 26.04
N ALA A 89 -46.21 -15.93 26.09
CA ALA A 89 -46.90 -15.24 25.01
C ALA A 89 -46.03 -15.13 23.75
N ALA A 90 -44.72 -14.90 23.91
CA ALA A 90 -43.76 -14.88 22.82
C ALA A 90 -43.65 -16.25 22.16
N GLU A 91 -43.47 -17.32 22.95
CA GLU A 91 -43.39 -18.69 22.45
C GLU A 91 -44.67 -19.09 21.69
N LYS A 92 -45.85 -18.70 22.20
CA LYS A 92 -47.12 -18.98 21.51
C LYS A 92 -47.24 -18.25 20.17
N LYS A 93 -46.74 -17.02 20.07
CA LYS A 93 -46.71 -16.26 18.81
C LYS A 93 -45.77 -16.90 17.80
N GLU A 94 -44.56 -17.26 18.23
CA GLU A 94 -43.58 -17.93 17.38
C GLU A 94 -44.11 -19.26 16.85
N LYS A 95 -44.67 -20.09 17.74
CA LYS A 95 -45.28 -21.37 17.37
C LYS A 95 -46.45 -21.20 16.39
N ALA A 96 -47.27 -20.17 16.57
CA ALA A 96 -48.37 -19.86 15.65
C ALA A 96 -47.85 -19.39 14.28
N LEU A 97 -46.77 -18.61 14.24
CA LEU A 97 -46.12 -18.19 12.99
C LEU A 97 -45.57 -19.40 12.22
N ILE A 98 -44.83 -20.27 12.90
CA ILE A 98 -44.25 -21.49 12.28
C ILE A 98 -45.37 -22.37 11.72
N ALA A 99 -46.42 -22.62 12.49
CA ALA A 99 -47.57 -23.40 12.03
C ALA A 99 -48.31 -22.74 10.85
N GLY A 100 -48.33 -21.40 10.80
CA GLY A 100 -48.91 -20.65 9.69
C GLY A 100 -48.09 -20.80 8.40
N ILE A 101 -46.76 -20.78 8.50
CA ILE A 101 -45.84 -20.98 7.37
C ILE A 101 -45.92 -22.44 6.88
N GLU A 102 -45.93 -23.42 7.77
CA GLU A 102 -46.02 -24.84 7.42
C GLU A 102 -47.31 -25.16 6.66
N LYS A 103 -48.43 -24.52 7.05
CA LYS A 103 -49.74 -24.68 6.41
C LYS A 103 -49.97 -23.70 5.25
N PHE A 104 -48.97 -22.92 4.86
CA PHE A 104 -49.11 -21.93 3.81
C PHE A 104 -49.23 -22.62 2.44
N ASP A 105 -50.35 -22.37 1.77
CA ASP A 105 -50.61 -22.88 0.42
C ASP A 105 -49.99 -21.94 -0.63
N HIS A 106 -48.87 -22.37 -1.19
CA HIS A 106 -48.16 -21.66 -2.26
C HIS A 106 -49.02 -21.42 -3.51
N ASN A 107 -50.08 -22.20 -3.76
CA ASN A 107 -50.99 -21.99 -4.89
C ASN A 107 -51.83 -20.71 -4.75
N LYS A 108 -51.87 -20.12 -3.54
CA LYS A 108 -52.52 -18.83 -3.29
C LYS A 108 -51.62 -17.64 -3.66
N LEU A 109 -50.33 -17.86 -3.91
CA LEU A 109 -49.45 -16.83 -4.42
C LEU A 109 -49.86 -16.47 -5.85
N LYS A 110 -49.93 -15.16 -6.15
CA LYS A 110 -50.13 -14.70 -7.51
C LYS A 110 -48.87 -15.03 -8.32
N HIS A 111 -49.05 -15.59 -9.52
CA HIS A 111 -47.95 -15.79 -10.43
C HIS A 111 -47.45 -14.41 -10.91
N THR A 112 -46.18 -14.14 -10.67
CA THR A 112 -45.49 -12.96 -11.18
C THR A 112 -44.47 -13.44 -12.20
N GLU A 113 -44.67 -13.08 -13.46
CA GLU A 113 -43.72 -13.34 -14.54
C GLU A 113 -42.56 -12.34 -14.43
N THR A 114 -41.38 -12.82 -14.01
CA THR A 114 -40.15 -12.01 -14.00
C THR A 114 -39.57 -11.94 -15.40
N GLN A 115 -39.68 -10.78 -16.06
CA GLN A 115 -38.99 -10.56 -17.34
C GLN A 115 -37.57 -10.05 -17.12
N GLU A 116 -36.58 -10.85 -17.54
CA GLU A 116 -35.19 -10.41 -17.68
C GLU A 116 -35.10 -9.46 -18.89
N LYS A 117 -34.88 -8.16 -18.61
CA LYS A 117 -34.67 -7.16 -19.67
C LYS A 117 -33.20 -7.16 -20.09
N ASN A 118 -32.84 -8.10 -20.96
CA ASN A 118 -31.65 -8.01 -21.81
C ASN A 118 -32.10 -7.69 -23.26
N PRO A 119 -32.64 -6.48 -23.54
CA PRO A 119 -32.96 -6.11 -24.90
C PRO A 119 -31.68 -6.08 -25.74
N LEU A 120 -31.75 -6.65 -26.94
CA LEU A 120 -30.66 -6.53 -27.92
C LEU A 120 -30.46 -5.05 -28.28
N PRO A 121 -29.23 -4.63 -28.63
CA PRO A 121 -28.97 -3.28 -29.10
C PRO A 121 -29.86 -2.93 -30.28
N ASP A 122 -30.49 -1.77 -30.22
CA ASP A 122 -31.34 -1.26 -31.32
C ASP A 122 -30.50 -0.91 -32.56
N LYS A 123 -31.16 -0.86 -33.73
CA LYS A 123 -30.51 -0.54 -35.01
C LYS A 123 -29.74 0.78 -34.98
N GLU A 124 -30.21 1.75 -34.20
CA GLU A 124 -29.54 3.04 -34.03
C GLU A 124 -28.20 2.89 -33.29
N VAL A 125 -28.17 2.11 -32.21
CA VAL A 125 -26.95 1.84 -31.42
C VAL A 125 -25.90 1.15 -32.30
N VAL A 126 -26.31 0.13 -33.06
CA VAL A 126 -25.42 -0.57 -33.99
C VAL A 126 -24.89 0.36 -35.10
N GLN A 127 -25.74 1.27 -35.60
CA GLN A 127 -25.31 2.22 -36.63
C GLN A 127 -24.32 3.25 -36.08
N GLN A 128 -24.56 3.77 -34.86
CA GLN A 128 -23.65 4.67 -34.17
C GLN A 128 -22.29 4.00 -33.95
N GLU A 129 -22.28 2.76 -33.43
CA GLU A 129 -21.06 1.99 -33.23
C GLU A 129 -20.29 1.78 -34.54
N LYS A 130 -20.98 1.45 -35.63
CA LYS A 130 -20.37 1.32 -36.95
C LYS A 130 -19.75 2.62 -37.47
N THR A 131 -20.40 3.77 -37.22
CA THR A 131 -19.83 5.07 -37.60
C THR A 131 -18.59 5.41 -36.78
N HIS A 132 -18.59 5.09 -35.49
CA HIS A 132 -17.45 5.31 -34.61
C HIS A 132 -16.26 4.43 -35.02
N GLN A 133 -16.50 3.14 -35.28
CA GLN A 133 -15.46 2.22 -35.73
C GLN A 133 -14.83 2.71 -37.05
N ARG A 134 -15.65 3.13 -38.01
CA ARG A 134 -15.15 3.66 -39.29
C ARG A 134 -14.27 4.90 -39.12
N LEU A 135 -14.62 5.79 -38.18
CA LEU A 135 -13.82 6.98 -37.88
C LEU A 135 -12.46 6.57 -37.30
N LEU A 136 -12.46 5.64 -36.34
CA LEU A 136 -11.24 5.12 -35.73
C LEU A 136 -10.34 4.46 -36.77
N ASP A 137 -10.88 3.57 -37.60
CA ASP A 137 -10.13 2.89 -38.66
C ASP A 137 -9.52 3.90 -39.64
N GLY A 138 -10.27 4.96 -39.98
CA GLY A 138 -9.81 6.02 -40.88
C GLY A 138 -8.67 6.86 -40.30
N VAL A 139 -8.67 7.09 -38.99
CA VAL A 139 -7.58 7.80 -38.29
C VAL A 139 -6.37 6.89 -38.12
N GLU A 140 -6.57 5.63 -37.77
CA GLU A 140 -5.50 4.64 -37.59
C GLU A 140 -4.70 4.43 -38.89
N HIS A 141 -5.40 4.35 -40.02
CA HIS A 141 -4.80 4.13 -41.34
C HIS A 141 -4.57 5.44 -42.11
N PHE A 142 -4.60 6.59 -41.44
CA PHE A 142 -4.42 7.88 -42.09
C PHE A 142 -2.99 8.04 -42.63
N ASP A 143 -2.87 8.16 -43.96
CA ASP A 143 -1.59 8.36 -44.63
C ASP A 143 -1.08 9.80 -44.43
N LYS A 144 -0.14 9.96 -43.51
CA LYS A 144 0.52 11.24 -43.19
C LYS A 144 1.26 11.85 -44.37
N THR A 145 1.64 11.07 -45.38
CA THR A 145 2.34 11.60 -46.57
C THR A 145 1.42 12.44 -47.46
N THR A 146 0.10 12.28 -47.32
CA THR A 146 -0.90 13.13 -47.99
C THR A 146 -1.04 14.51 -47.35
N MET A 147 -0.49 14.73 -46.15
CA MET A 147 -0.51 16.04 -45.50
C MET A 147 0.44 17.00 -46.21
N LYS A 148 0.00 18.24 -46.42
CA LYS A 148 0.85 19.29 -46.96
C LYS A 148 1.99 19.60 -45.99
N HIS A 149 3.24 19.47 -46.44
CA HIS A 149 4.39 19.91 -45.68
C HIS A 149 4.33 21.43 -45.48
N THR A 150 4.36 21.87 -44.22
CA THR A 150 4.49 23.28 -43.85
C THR A 150 5.84 23.47 -43.19
N THR A 151 6.75 24.18 -43.86
CA THR A 151 8.04 24.57 -43.29
C THR A 151 7.86 25.89 -42.54
N THR A 152 7.90 25.84 -41.21
CA THR A 152 7.89 27.05 -40.37
C THR A 152 9.30 27.64 -40.32
N THR A 153 9.48 28.86 -40.83
CA THR A 153 10.73 29.62 -40.68
C THR A 153 10.64 30.55 -39.48
N GLU A 154 11.46 30.33 -38.45
CA GLU A 154 11.67 31.31 -37.38
C GLU A 154 12.56 32.45 -37.91
N LYS A 155 12.05 33.68 -37.95
CA LYS A 155 12.84 34.85 -38.35
C LYS A 155 13.73 35.31 -37.19
N VAL A 156 14.86 34.64 -36.98
CA VAL A 156 15.99 35.21 -36.22
C VAL A 156 16.99 35.79 -37.21
N VAL A 157 16.74 37.02 -37.68
CA VAL A 157 17.71 37.73 -38.53
C VAL A 157 18.64 38.50 -37.62
N LEU A 158 19.93 38.17 -37.63
CA LEU A 158 20.96 38.96 -36.95
C LEU A 158 20.97 40.38 -37.53
N PRO A 159 21.14 41.43 -36.70
CA PRO A 159 21.23 42.80 -37.20
C PRO A 159 22.36 42.92 -38.22
N GLY A 160 22.07 43.55 -39.36
CA GLY A 160 23.04 43.73 -40.43
C GLY A 160 24.23 44.59 -40.01
N SER A 161 25.35 44.48 -40.74
CA SER A 161 26.59 45.24 -40.45
C SER A 161 26.35 46.75 -40.34
N GLU A 162 25.45 47.30 -41.16
CA GLU A 162 25.07 48.71 -41.13
C GLU A 162 24.44 49.14 -39.80
N VAL A 163 23.52 48.32 -39.27
CA VAL A 163 22.85 48.58 -37.97
C VAL A 163 23.87 48.53 -36.84
N ILE A 164 24.79 47.58 -36.89
CA ILE A 164 25.87 47.44 -35.89
C ILE A 164 26.82 48.65 -35.94
N GLN A 165 27.18 49.11 -37.14
CA GLN A 165 28.06 50.27 -37.31
C GLN A 165 27.39 51.56 -36.83
N LEU A 166 26.10 51.74 -37.12
CA LEU A 166 25.31 52.87 -36.64
C LEU A 166 25.25 52.90 -35.12
N GLU A 167 24.92 51.77 -34.49
CA GLU A 167 24.84 51.66 -33.03
C GLU A 167 26.21 51.90 -32.38
N LYS A 168 27.29 51.38 -32.98
CA LYS A 168 28.66 51.64 -32.51
C LYS A 168 29.02 53.12 -32.60
N GLY A 169 28.66 53.80 -33.68
CA GLY A 169 28.85 55.24 -33.84
C GLY A 169 28.07 56.05 -32.81
N GLN A 170 26.80 55.69 -32.56
CA GLN A 170 25.97 56.34 -31.55
C GLN A 170 26.55 56.16 -30.13
N LYS A 171 27.01 54.94 -29.79
CA LYS A 171 27.70 54.67 -28.52
C LYS A 171 28.97 55.49 -28.36
N GLN A 172 29.77 55.63 -29.42
CA GLN A 172 30.98 56.45 -29.40
C GLN A 172 30.66 57.93 -29.16
N LEU A 173 29.63 58.46 -29.81
CA LEU A 173 29.17 59.84 -29.62
C LEU A 173 28.71 60.09 -28.19
N LEU A 174 27.86 59.21 -27.65
CA LEU A 174 27.37 59.32 -26.26
C LEU A 174 28.53 59.29 -25.27
N SER A 175 29.48 58.37 -25.44
CA SER A 175 30.66 58.29 -24.58
C SER A 175 31.52 59.55 -24.66
N GLY A 176 31.65 60.16 -25.85
CA GLY A 176 32.36 61.43 -26.03
C GLY A 176 31.70 62.59 -25.30
N ILE A 177 30.37 62.64 -25.26
CA ILE A 177 29.60 63.65 -24.50
C ILE A 177 29.72 63.40 -23.00
N GLU A 178 29.54 62.15 -22.56
CA GLU A 178 29.60 61.76 -21.14
C GLU A 178 30.97 62.08 -20.53
N ASN A 179 32.05 61.87 -21.28
CA ASN A 179 33.42 62.13 -20.83
C ASN A 179 33.96 63.50 -21.29
N PHE A 180 33.09 64.41 -21.74
CA PHE A 180 33.53 65.73 -22.21
C PHE A 180 33.98 66.61 -21.05
N ASP A 181 35.23 67.04 -21.09
CA ASP A 181 35.81 67.94 -20.12
C ASP A 181 35.40 69.40 -20.42
N SER A 182 34.44 69.91 -19.65
CA SER A 182 33.91 71.27 -19.78
C SER A 182 34.94 72.35 -19.51
N THR A 183 36.06 72.04 -18.83
CA THR A 183 37.13 73.02 -18.58
C THR A 183 37.91 73.37 -19.85
N LYS A 184 37.79 72.55 -20.91
CA LYS A 184 38.38 72.82 -22.23
C LYS A 184 37.56 73.79 -23.08
N LEU A 185 36.37 74.19 -22.62
CA LEU A 185 35.53 75.15 -23.33
C LEU A 185 36.13 76.55 -23.18
N LYS A 186 36.37 77.23 -24.30
CA LYS A 186 36.86 78.61 -24.29
C LYS A 186 35.75 79.56 -23.82
N HIS A 187 36.10 80.56 -23.02
CA HIS A 187 35.16 81.61 -22.62
C HIS A 187 34.64 82.39 -23.84
N ALA A 188 33.32 82.57 -23.94
CA ALA A 188 32.66 83.38 -24.96
C ALA A 188 31.73 84.40 -24.29
N GLU A 189 31.93 85.69 -24.56
CA GLU A 189 31.04 86.75 -24.11
C GLU A 189 29.81 86.80 -25.02
N THR A 190 28.60 86.72 -24.45
CA THR A 190 27.34 86.74 -25.20
C THR A 190 26.61 88.07 -24.98
N LEU A 191 26.11 88.69 -26.06
CA LEU A 191 25.29 89.91 -26.01
C LEU A 191 23.81 89.53 -26.15
N GLU A 192 23.11 89.40 -25.02
CA GLU A 192 21.66 89.14 -25.00
C GLU A 192 20.89 90.46 -25.22
N LYS A 193 20.18 90.55 -26.35
CA LYS A 193 19.36 91.73 -26.69
C LYS A 193 17.90 91.47 -26.33
N ASN A 194 17.56 91.60 -25.05
CA ASN A 194 16.17 91.61 -24.59
C ASN A 194 15.55 93.00 -24.80
N SER A 195 15.23 93.35 -26.05
CA SER A 195 14.39 94.51 -26.33
C SER A 195 12.92 94.14 -26.14
N LEU A 196 12.24 94.85 -25.22
CA LEU A 196 10.80 94.69 -24.99
C LEU A 196 10.01 95.05 -26.27
N PRO A 197 8.93 94.32 -26.62
CA PRO A 197 8.10 94.64 -27.77
C PRO A 197 7.58 96.08 -27.71
N THR A 198 7.61 96.79 -28.84
CA THR A 198 7.10 98.16 -28.90
C THR A 198 5.56 98.16 -28.88
N LYS A 199 4.97 99.28 -28.46
CA LYS A 199 3.51 99.41 -28.41
C LYS A 199 2.83 99.14 -29.76
N GLU A 200 3.47 99.53 -30.86
CA GLU A 200 3.00 99.24 -32.23
C GLU A 200 2.83 97.75 -32.49
N THR A 201 3.80 96.93 -32.07
CA THR A 201 3.71 95.47 -32.22
C THR A 201 2.57 94.88 -31.40
N ILE A 202 2.32 95.42 -30.20
CA ILE A 202 1.23 94.96 -29.32
C ILE A 202 -0.14 95.34 -29.90
N ASP A 203 -0.29 96.57 -30.42
CA ASP A 203 -1.56 97.05 -30.95
C ASP A 203 -1.94 96.34 -32.27
N LYS A 204 -0.94 95.99 -33.09
CA LYS A 204 -1.14 95.20 -34.32
C LYS A 204 -1.60 93.76 -34.02
N GLU A 205 -1.15 93.18 -32.91
CA GLU A 205 -1.56 91.84 -32.46
C GLU A 205 -2.96 91.85 -31.82
N LYS A 206 -3.35 92.94 -31.14
CA LYS A 206 -4.72 93.09 -30.60
C LYS A 206 -5.81 93.32 -31.64
N SER A 207 -5.43 93.67 -32.87
CA SER A 207 -6.37 93.95 -33.97
C SER A 207 -6.47 92.81 -34.99
N ALA A 208 -5.74 91.72 -34.78
CA ALA A 208 -5.84 90.46 -35.53
C ALA A 208 -6.74 89.46 -34.78
#